data_AF-A0A444VTS7-F1
#
_entry.id   AF-A0A444VTS7-F1
#
_cell.length_a   1.000
_cell.length_b   1.000
_cell.length_c   1.000
_cell.angle_alpha   90.00
_cell.angle_beta   90.00
_cell.angle_gamma   90.00
#
_symmetry.space_group_name_H-M   'P 1'
#
loop_
_entity.id
_entity.type
_entity.pdbx_description
1 polymer ?
#
loop_
_entity_poly.entity_id
_entity_poly.type
_entity_poly.pdbx_seq_one_letter_code
_entity_poly.pdbx_strand_id
1 'polypeptide(L)'
;MNYNKLVAKLSEQIGINKKLFDLDFNQQDGAGIVIIDQKKIDHYFVTGYELKQNFDESWKSISLYIPNEIAMEFFNILNILFEQQGEGIIDLENIPNEIIYTDDKKNFNTLLISKRKGDYRVEFAKKNE
;
A
#
# COMPACT_ATOMS: atom_id res chain seq x y z
N MET A 1 -11.65 3.40 -5.54
CA MET A 1 -10.37 4.08 -5.30
C MET A 1 -9.50 4.23 -6.54
N ASN A 2 -8.93 5.42 -6.77
CA ASN A 2 -7.98 5.67 -7.85
C ASN A 2 -6.52 5.51 -7.35
N TYR A 3 -5.88 4.39 -7.71
CA TYR A 3 -4.50 4.05 -7.30
C TYR A 3 -3.52 5.20 -7.55
N ASN A 4 -3.42 5.68 -8.79
CA ASN A 4 -2.42 6.67 -9.21
C ASN A 4 -2.57 7.99 -8.43
N LYS A 5 -3.81 8.45 -8.21
CA LYS A 5 -4.07 9.67 -7.43
C LYS A 5 -3.69 9.49 -5.97
N LEU A 6 -4.02 8.35 -5.37
CA LEU A 6 -3.70 8.05 -3.98
C LEU A 6 -2.19 8.02 -3.75
N VAL A 7 -1.47 7.18 -4.50
CA VAL A 7 -0.04 6.94 -4.26
C VAL A 7 0.81 8.16 -4.58
N ALA A 8 0.41 8.97 -5.58
CA ALA A 8 1.10 10.23 -5.87
C ALA A 8 1.03 11.20 -4.69
N LYS A 9 -0.17 11.44 -4.14
CA LYS A 9 -0.34 12.34 -2.98
C LYS A 9 0.28 11.76 -1.71
N LEU A 10 0.12 10.46 -1.49
CA LEU A 10 0.72 9.79 -0.33
C LEU A 10 2.24 9.95 -0.35
N SER A 11 2.89 9.66 -1.49
CA SER A 11 4.35 9.76 -1.64
C SER A 11 4.90 11.14 -1.26
N GLU A 12 4.17 12.20 -1.63
CA GLU A 12 4.51 13.58 -1.29
C GLU A 12 4.38 13.85 0.22
N GLN A 13 3.29 13.39 0.85
CA GLN A 13 3.00 13.61 2.27
C GLN A 13 3.96 12.83 3.19
N ILE A 14 4.29 11.59 2.82
CA ILE A 14 5.12 10.74 3.66
C ILE A 14 6.60 10.81 3.30
N GLY A 15 6.99 11.41 2.17
CA GLY A 15 8.40 11.53 1.76
C GLY A 15 9.02 10.26 1.16
N ILE A 16 8.20 9.25 0.80
CA ILE A 16 8.67 8.05 0.10
C ILE A 16 8.76 8.32 -1.40
N ASN A 17 9.82 7.85 -2.05
CA ASN A 17 10.02 8.06 -3.48
C ASN A 17 8.86 7.50 -4.31
N LYS A 18 8.14 8.38 -5.01
CA LYS A 18 7.00 8.05 -5.88
C LYS A 18 7.30 6.90 -6.86
N LYS A 19 8.53 6.81 -7.39
CA LYS A 19 8.92 5.76 -8.34
C LYS A 19 8.70 4.34 -7.83
N LEU A 20 8.72 4.13 -6.51
CA LEU A 20 8.42 2.83 -5.91
C LEU A 20 6.95 2.43 -6.11
N PHE A 21 6.04 3.40 -6.20
CA PHE A 21 4.61 3.18 -6.43
C PHE A 21 4.25 3.09 -7.92
N ASP A 22 5.17 3.42 -8.84
CA ASP A 22 4.90 3.25 -10.27
C ASP A 22 4.84 1.76 -10.66
N LEU A 23 5.40 0.87 -9.82
CA LEU A 23 5.42 -0.59 -9.99
C LEU A 23 5.99 -1.03 -11.36
N ASP A 24 6.90 -0.23 -11.91
CA ASP A 24 7.56 -0.46 -13.20
C ASP A 24 8.76 -1.39 -13.04
N PHE A 25 8.45 -2.66 -12.76
CA PHE A 25 9.38 -3.77 -12.74
C PHE A 25 8.73 -4.96 -13.43
N ASN A 26 9.52 -5.76 -14.15
CA ASN A 26 9.04 -6.98 -14.79
C ASN A 26 10.05 -8.09 -14.53
N GLN A 27 9.74 -8.99 -13.60
CA GLN A 27 10.41 -10.28 -13.57
C GLN A 27 9.76 -11.16 -14.64
N GLN A 28 10.59 -11.74 -15.50
CA GLN A 28 10.12 -12.42 -16.72
C GLN A 28 9.61 -13.84 -16.44
N ASP A 29 10.14 -14.49 -15.41
CA ASP A 29 9.82 -15.88 -15.07
C ASP A 29 9.44 -16.01 -13.59
N GLY A 30 8.35 -16.73 -13.32
CA GLY A 30 7.84 -17.02 -11.98
C GLY A 30 6.54 -17.80 -12.01
N ALA A 31 6.12 -18.30 -10.85
CA ALA A 31 4.80 -18.91 -10.63
C ALA A 31 4.21 -18.38 -9.32
N GLY A 32 2.91 -18.08 -9.29
CA GLY A 32 2.28 -17.48 -8.12
C GLY A 32 2.83 -16.11 -7.77
N ILE A 33 3.00 -15.86 -6.47
CA ILE A 33 3.48 -14.58 -5.93
C ILE A 33 4.98 -14.64 -5.70
N VAL A 34 5.72 -13.72 -6.31
CA VAL A 34 7.17 -13.58 -6.17
C VAL A 34 7.52 -12.24 -5.54
N ILE A 35 8.48 -12.24 -4.61
CA ILE A 35 9.07 -11.03 -4.04
C ILE A 35 10.18 -10.54 -4.98
N ILE A 36 10.03 -9.32 -5.47
CA ILE A 36 10.95 -8.69 -6.43
C ILE A 36 12.09 -7.98 -5.71
N ASP A 37 11.75 -7.24 -4.65
CA ASP A 37 12.71 -6.50 -3.83
C ASP A 37 12.15 -6.37 -2.42
N GLN A 38 13.04 -6.33 -1.44
CA GLN A 38 12.71 -6.08 -0.05
C GLN A 38 13.82 -5.26 0.59
N LYS A 39 13.47 -4.10 1.14
CA LYS A 39 14.44 -3.21 1.80
C LYS A 39 13.94 -2.76 3.15
N LYS A 40 14.86 -2.71 4.12
CA LYS A 40 14.71 -1.89 5.31
C LYS A 40 15.17 -0.47 4.99
N ILE A 41 14.45 0.52 5.50
CA ILE A 41 14.78 1.93 5.30
C ILE A 41 14.74 2.65 6.64
N ASP A 42 15.62 3.64 6.79
CA ASP A 42 15.60 4.56 7.92
C ASP A 42 14.72 5.75 7.53
N HIS A 43 13.44 5.68 7.91
CA HIS A 43 12.44 6.66 7.52
C HIS A 43 11.37 6.78 8.62
N TYR A 44 10.84 7.98 8.85
CA TYR A 44 9.92 8.26 9.97
C TYR A 44 8.68 7.37 9.95
N PHE A 45 7.98 7.33 8.81
CA PHE A 45 6.72 6.57 8.69
C PHE A 45 6.89 5.08 8.37
N VAL A 46 8.05 4.65 7.89
CA VAL A 46 8.18 3.36 7.20
C VAL A 46 9.48 2.71 7.60
N THR A 47 9.45 1.48 8.12
CA THR A 47 10.67 0.71 8.48
C THR A 47 11.23 -0.11 7.33
N GLY A 48 10.40 -0.34 6.32
CA GLY A 48 10.78 -1.07 5.12
C GLY A 48 9.67 -1.15 4.10
N TYR A 49 10.01 -1.70 2.94
CA TYR A 49 9.04 -2.05 1.91
C TYR A 49 9.37 -3.40 1.25
N GLU A 50 8.37 -3.96 0.59
CA GLU A 50 8.46 -5.19 -0.19
C GLU A 50 7.68 -5.03 -1.50
N LEU A 51 8.34 -5.28 -2.63
CA LEU A 51 7.73 -5.28 -3.96
C LEU A 51 7.36 -6.71 -4.35
N LYS A 52 6.14 -6.91 -4.86
CA LYS A 52 5.66 -8.23 -5.29
C LYS A 52 5.09 -8.20 -6.69
N GLN A 53 5.17 -9.34 -7.35
CA GLN A 53 4.48 -9.63 -8.59
C GLN A 53 3.72 -10.95 -8.45
N ASN A 54 2.43 -10.95 -8.74
CA ASN A 54 1.63 -12.16 -8.87
C ASN A 54 1.45 -12.47 -10.36
N PHE A 55 2.03 -13.58 -10.80
CA PHE A 55 1.95 -14.04 -12.18
C PHE A 55 0.59 -14.64 -12.51
N ASP A 56 0.02 -15.41 -11.57
CA ASP A 56 -1.24 -16.14 -11.78
C ASP A 56 -2.43 -15.17 -11.90
N GLU A 57 -2.43 -14.10 -11.10
CA GLU A 57 -3.50 -13.10 -11.07
C GLU A 57 -3.15 -11.80 -11.81
N SER A 58 -1.95 -11.74 -12.41
CA SER A 58 -1.45 -10.60 -13.18
C SER A 58 -1.57 -9.26 -12.45
N TRP A 59 -0.94 -9.14 -11.29
CA TRP A 59 -0.85 -7.86 -10.57
C TRP A 59 0.52 -7.65 -9.92
N LYS A 60 0.81 -6.40 -9.58
CA LYS A 60 2.01 -5.99 -8.85
C LYS A 60 1.61 -5.21 -7.61
N SER A 61 2.45 -5.23 -6.57
CA SER A 61 2.20 -4.45 -5.36
C SER A 61 3.47 -3.94 -4.72
N ILE A 62 3.29 -2.93 -3.87
CA ILE A 62 4.24 -2.51 -2.86
C ILE A 62 3.58 -2.61 -1.49
N SER A 63 4.23 -3.30 -0.57
CA SER A 63 3.87 -3.31 0.85
C SER A 63 4.80 -2.38 1.61
N LEU A 64 4.25 -1.45 2.37
CA LEU A 64 4.97 -0.62 3.33
C LEU A 64 4.77 -1.17 4.74
N TYR A 65 5.83 -1.18 5.55
CA TYR A 65 5.79 -1.58 6.95
C TYR A 65 5.81 -0.35 7.84
N ILE A 66 4.71 -0.11 8.54
CA ILE A 66 4.42 1.09 9.32
C ILE A 66 4.47 0.73 10.81
N PRO A 67 5.45 1.19 11.61
CA PRO A 67 5.48 0.91 13.04
C PRO A 67 4.18 1.29 13.76
N ASN A 68 3.78 0.48 14.74
CA ASN A 68 2.57 0.74 15.51
C ASN A 68 2.58 2.11 16.21
N GLU A 69 3.76 2.59 16.61
CA GLU A 69 3.96 3.83 17.35
C GLU A 69 3.58 5.07 16.52
N ILE A 70 3.74 5.02 15.20
CA ILE A 70 3.44 6.12 14.28
C ILE A 70 2.25 5.83 13.35
N ALA A 71 1.61 4.67 13.51
CA ALA A 71 0.55 4.20 12.62
C ALA A 71 -0.66 5.14 12.59
N MET A 72 -1.05 5.72 13.74
CA MET A 72 -2.15 6.68 13.80
C MET A 72 -1.88 7.94 12.97
N GLU A 73 -0.66 8.46 12.98
CA GLU A 73 -0.27 9.62 12.16
C GLU A 73 -0.34 9.26 10.67
N PHE A 74 0.19 8.09 10.31
CA PHE A 74 0.11 7.58 8.94
C PHE A 74 -1.34 7.39 8.47
N PHE A 75 -2.21 6.81 9.30
CA PHE A 75 -3.61 6.60 8.94
C PHE A 75 -4.42 7.89 8.90
N ASN A 76 -4.07 8.90 9.70
CA ASN A 76 -4.65 10.25 9.56
C ASN A 76 -4.34 10.84 8.18
N ILE A 77 -3.10 10.70 7.68
CA ILE A 77 -2.75 11.12 6.32
C ILE A 77 -3.60 10.37 5.29
N LEU A 78 -3.73 9.04 5.42
CA LEU A 78 -4.58 8.26 4.53
C LEU A 78 -6.05 8.69 4.57
N ASN A 79 -6.61 8.95 5.76
CA ASN A 79 -8.00 9.40 5.90
C ASN A 79 -8.25 10.72 5.16
N ILE A 80 -7.34 11.70 5.26
CA ILE A 80 -7.43 12.95 4.49
C ILE A 80 -7.45 12.66 2.98
N LEU A 81 -6.62 11.73 2.51
CA LEU A 81 -6.57 11.34 1.10
C LEU A 81 -7.81 10.56 0.64
N PHE A 82 -8.42 9.78 1.53
CA PHE A 82 -9.68 9.06 1.30
C PHE A 82 -10.86 10.02 1.20
N GLU A 83 -10.98 10.97 2.12
CA GLU A 83 -12.03 11.99 2.07
C GLU A 83 -11.99 12.78 0.75
N GLN A 84 -10.80 13.17 0.30
CA GLN A 84 -10.60 13.86 -0.98
C GLN A 84 -11.02 13.03 -2.21
N GLN A 85 -11.10 11.70 -2.07
CA GLN A 85 -11.52 10.78 -3.12
C GLN A 85 -12.96 10.25 -2.92
N GLY A 86 -13.65 10.66 -1.87
CA GLY A 86 -14.98 10.14 -1.52
C GLY A 86 -14.96 8.69 -1.04
N GLU A 87 -13.83 8.22 -0.53
CA GLU A 87 -13.65 6.87 0.02
C GLU A 87 -14.00 6.85 1.51
N GLY A 88 -14.37 5.67 2.03
CA GLY A 88 -14.63 5.49 3.47
C GLY A 88 -13.35 5.66 4.30
N ILE A 89 -13.43 6.43 5.39
CA ILE A 89 -12.29 6.63 6.29
C ILE A 89 -12.10 5.45 7.25
N ILE A 90 -10.89 5.32 7.78
CA ILE A 90 -10.54 4.36 8.83
C ILE A 90 -10.95 4.92 10.18
N ASP A 91 -11.71 4.15 10.97
CA ASP A 91 -11.93 4.44 12.40
C ASP A 91 -10.62 4.18 13.16
N LEU A 92 -9.97 5.26 13.59
CA LEU A 92 -8.67 5.21 14.27
C LEU A 92 -8.76 4.73 15.72
N GLU A 93 -9.94 4.76 16.33
CA GLU A 93 -10.14 4.25 17.69
C GLU A 93 -10.31 2.72 17.69
N ASN A 94 -10.87 2.18 16.60
CA ASN A 94 -11.17 0.75 16.47
C ASN A 94 -10.68 0.17 15.13
N ILE A 95 -9.39 0.34 14.84
CA ILE A 95 -8.78 -0.18 13.61
C ILE A 95 -8.88 -1.72 13.59
N PRO A 96 -9.62 -2.32 12.64
CA PRO A 96 -9.72 -3.78 12.55
C PRO A 96 -8.39 -4.39 12.11
N ASN A 97 -8.25 -5.71 12.27
CA ASN A 97 -7.03 -6.41 11.88
C ASN A 97 -6.74 -6.32 10.38
N GLU A 98 -7.78 -6.23 9.56
CA GLU A 98 -7.67 -6.09 8.11
C GLU A 98 -8.67 -5.06 7.58
N ILE A 99 -8.23 -4.21 6.64
CA ILE A 99 -9.05 -3.24 5.92
C ILE A 99 -8.73 -3.38 4.44
N ILE A 100 -9.77 -3.41 3.60
CA ILE A 100 -9.64 -3.58 2.15
C ILE A 100 -10.36 -2.44 1.43
N TYR A 101 -9.66 -1.82 0.49
CA TYR A 101 -10.22 -0.87 -0.47
C TYR A 101 -10.06 -1.40 -1.89
N THR A 102 -11.13 -1.30 -2.66
CA THR A 102 -11.16 -1.76 -4.05
C THR A 102 -11.02 -0.60 -5.04
N ASP A 103 -10.70 -0.93 -6.29
CA ASP A 103 -10.77 0.02 -7.40
C ASP A 103 -12.21 0.58 -7.58
N ASP A 104 -12.35 1.67 -8.36
CA ASP A 104 -13.64 2.34 -8.59
C ASP A 104 -14.70 1.40 -9.19
N LYS A 105 -14.26 0.33 -9.89
CA LYS A 105 -15.11 -0.69 -10.49
C LYS A 105 -15.40 -1.87 -9.57
N LYS A 106 -14.85 -1.88 -8.35
CA LYS A 106 -14.96 -2.94 -7.32
C LYS A 106 -14.52 -4.34 -7.78
N ASN A 107 -13.62 -4.42 -8.75
CA ASN A 107 -13.15 -5.66 -9.34
C ASN A 107 -11.74 -6.05 -8.85
N PHE A 108 -11.05 -5.17 -8.14
CA PHE A 108 -9.69 -5.43 -7.68
C PHE A 108 -9.36 -4.75 -6.34
N ASN A 109 -8.79 -5.50 -5.41
CA ASN A 109 -8.30 -4.98 -4.13
C ASN A 109 -7.05 -4.14 -4.36
N THR A 110 -7.19 -2.82 -4.28
CA THR A 110 -6.13 -1.87 -4.60
C THR A 110 -5.33 -1.48 -3.36
N LEU A 111 -5.93 -1.56 -2.17
CA LEU A 111 -5.24 -1.35 -0.90
C LEU A 111 -5.70 -2.38 0.13
N LEU A 112 -4.73 -3.01 0.79
CA LEU A 112 -4.92 -3.89 1.93
C LEU A 112 -4.08 -3.38 3.09
N ILE A 113 -4.73 -3.10 4.22
CA ILE A 113 -4.06 -2.79 5.49
C ILE A 113 -4.22 -4.02 6.37
N SER A 114 -3.12 -4.56 6.89
CA SER A 114 -3.15 -5.71 7.80
C SER A 114 -2.25 -5.48 9.01
N LYS A 115 -2.81 -5.68 10.21
CA LYS A 115 -2.05 -5.57 11.46
C LYS A 115 -1.12 -6.78 11.62
N ARG A 116 0.16 -6.52 11.90
CA ARG A 116 1.19 -7.54 12.18
C ARG A 116 1.78 -7.30 13.56
N LYS A 117 2.64 -8.22 14.01
CA LYS A 117 3.32 -8.09 15.29
C LYS A 117 4.42 -7.03 15.18
N GLY A 118 4.15 -5.83 15.71
CA GLY A 118 5.07 -4.68 15.74
C GLY A 118 4.72 -3.56 14.78
N ASP A 119 4.01 -3.89 13.69
CA ASP A 119 3.81 -2.96 12.58
C ASP A 119 2.50 -3.28 11.82
N TYR A 120 2.00 -2.30 11.08
CA TYR A 120 0.98 -2.47 10.06
C TYR A 120 1.65 -2.68 8.70
N ARG A 121 1.19 -3.69 7.97
CA ARG A 121 1.52 -3.89 6.56
C ARG A 121 0.45 -3.20 5.71
N VAL A 122 0.85 -2.19 4.96
CA VAL A 122 -0.01 -1.41 4.06
C VAL A 122 0.39 -1.70 2.63
N GLU A 123 -0.40 -2.52 1.94
CA GLU A 123 -0.14 -3.00 0.58
C GLU A 123 -0.97 -2.24 -0.44
N PHE A 124 -0.29 -1.56 -1.37
CA PHE A 124 -0.89 -0.92 -2.54
C PHE A 124 -0.63 -1.81 -3.75
N ALA A 125 -1.69 -2.21 -4.45
CA ALA A 125 -1.61 -3.11 -5.59
C ALA A 125 -2.22 -2.49 -6.85
N LYS A 126 -1.68 -2.87 -8.01
CA LYS A 126 -2.20 -2.53 -9.32
C LYS A 126 -2.22 -3.77 -10.20
N LYS A 127 -3.33 -4.00 -10.91
CA LYS A 127 -3.40 -5.05 -11.93
C LYS A 127 -2.54 -4.69 -13.14
N ASN A 128 -1.90 -5.68 -13.74
CA ASN A 128 -1.21 -5.52 -15.02
C ASN A 128 -2.30 -5.21 -16.07
N GLU A 129 -2.10 -4.13 -16.82
CA GLU A 129 -2.96 -3.73 -17.95
C GLU A 129 -2.50 -4.41 -19.24
#